data_AF-A0A4R7FQK9-F1
#
_entry.id   AF-A0A4R7FQK9-F1
#
_cell.length_a   1.000
_cell.length_b   1.000
_cell.length_c   1.000
_cell.angle_alpha   90.00
_cell.angle_beta   90.00
_cell.angle_gamma   90.00
#
_symmetry.space_group_name_H-M   'P 1'
#
loop_
_entity.id
_entity.type
_entity.pdbx_description
1 polymer ?
#
loop_
_entity_poly.entity_id
_entity_poly.type
_entity_poly.pdbx_seq_one_letter_code
_entity_poly.pdbx_strand_id
1 'polypeptide(L)'
;MAVFGLAGLLRIRRLKEERAAHEMVRARSRASELAHERHQLLDQLDDHAHEARDVRGIHALSAARASTSGMLADLEALSLTQRRLVAEAEDAHREARREVRAVEKLEEKHGEQEREAELRGEQTILDELAARARLRLQQGATE
;
A
#
# COMPACT_ATOMS: atom_id res chain seq x y z
N MET A 1 28.48 -16.17 0.21
CA MET A 1 28.65 -14.69 0.14
C MET A 1 27.27 -14.11 -0.19
N ALA A 2 26.74 -13.28 0.73
CA ALA A 2 25.39 -12.71 0.81
C ALA A 2 24.39 -13.02 -0.34
N VAL A 3 23.55 -14.03 -0.15
CA VAL A 3 22.37 -14.33 -0.99
C VAL A 3 21.21 -13.44 -0.56
N PHE A 4 21.33 -12.13 -0.75
CA PHE A 4 20.14 -11.27 -0.82
C PHE A 4 19.78 -11.11 -2.30
N GLY A 5 19.24 -12.18 -2.88
CA GLY A 5 18.72 -12.17 -4.25
C GLY A 5 17.48 -11.29 -4.40
N LEU A 6 17.12 -10.96 -5.64
CA LEU A 6 15.95 -10.14 -5.98
C LEU A 6 14.66 -10.60 -5.27
N ALA A 7 14.46 -11.92 -5.17
CA ALA A 7 13.34 -12.52 -4.44
C ALA A 7 13.27 -12.14 -2.96
N GLY A 8 14.43 -12.04 -2.28
CA GLY A 8 14.52 -11.62 -0.88
C GLY A 8 14.18 -10.14 -0.70
N LEU A 9 14.67 -9.29 -1.60
CA LEU A 9 14.33 -7.87 -1.64
C LEU A 9 12.84 -7.66 -1.92
N LEU A 10 12.29 -8.38 -2.89
CA LEU A 10 10.86 -8.31 -3.25
C LEU A 10 9.98 -8.68 -2.06
N ARG A 11 10.32 -9.74 -1.32
CA ARG A 11 9.59 -10.12 -0.10
C ARG A 11 9.56 -9.01 0.93
N ILE A 12 10.70 -8.37 1.21
CA ILE A 12 10.77 -7.26 2.17
C ILE A 12 9.96 -6.06 1.68
N ARG A 13 10.01 -5.74 0.38
CA ARG A 13 9.25 -4.63 -0.20
C ARG A 13 7.74 -4.89 -0.15
N ARG A 14 7.28 -6.10 -0.46
CA ARG A 14 5.88 -6.51 -0.31
C ARG A 14 5.40 -6.40 1.14
N LEU A 15 6.20 -6.83 2.11
CA LEU A 15 5.85 -6.67 3.53
C LEU A 15 5.74 -5.19 3.93
N LYS A 16 6.60 -4.31 3.39
CA LYS A 16 6.50 -2.86 3.60
C LYS A 16 5.22 -2.28 2.97
N GLU A 17 4.87 -2.72 1.76
CA GLU A 17 3.64 -2.33 1.07
C GLU A 17 2.39 -2.75 1.85
N GLU A 18 2.35 -4.00 2.32
CA GLU A 18 1.27 -4.53 3.16
C GLU A 18 1.12 -3.70 4.43
N ARG A 19 2.23 -3.42 5.13
CA ARG A 19 2.22 -2.55 6.31
C ARG A 19 1.66 -1.16 5.99
N ALA A 20 2.09 -0.54 4.89
CA ALA A 20 1.58 0.77 4.48
C ALA A 20 0.07 0.72 4.13
N ALA A 21 -0.39 -0.38 3.52
CA ALA A 21 -1.81 -0.60 3.25
C ALA A 21 -2.62 -0.69 4.56
N HIS A 22 -2.12 -1.43 5.55
CA HIS A 22 -2.76 -1.53 6.87
C HIS A 22 -2.85 -0.17 7.57
N GLU A 23 -1.78 0.63 7.54
CA GLU A 23 -1.79 1.98 8.13
C GLU A 23 -2.79 2.92 7.40
N MET A 24 -2.85 2.84 6.08
CA MET A 24 -3.84 3.59 5.28
C MET A 24 -5.28 3.20 5.65
N VAL A 25 -5.57 1.91 5.76
CA VAL A 25 -6.91 1.42 6.16
C VAL A 25 -7.24 1.89 7.58
N ARG A 26 -6.30 1.73 8.53
CA ARG A 26 -6.48 2.19 9.91
C ARG A 26 -6.76 3.70 9.97
N ALA A 27 -6.01 4.51 9.22
CA ALA A 27 -6.21 5.96 9.18
C ALA A 27 -7.60 6.32 8.63
N ARG A 28 -8.07 5.60 7.60
CA ARG A 28 -9.42 5.79 7.03
C ARG A 28 -10.52 5.37 8.00
N SER A 29 -10.37 4.22 8.67
CA SER A 29 -11.33 3.78 9.69
C SER A 29 -11.47 4.82 10.79
N ARG A 30 -10.35 5.35 11.28
CA ARG A 30 -10.38 6.40 12.30
C ARG A 30 -11.03 7.70 11.82
N ALA A 31 -10.82 8.08 10.56
CA ALA A 31 -11.52 9.23 9.97
C ALA A 31 -13.04 9.00 9.90
N SER A 32 -13.45 7.78 9.57
CA SER A 32 -14.87 7.39 9.50
C SER A 32 -15.52 7.38 10.89
N GLU A 33 -14.82 6.87 11.91
CA GLU A 33 -15.29 6.88 13.30
C GLU A 33 -15.56 8.31 13.78
N LEU A 34 -14.62 9.23 13.54
CA LEU A 34 -14.78 10.64 13.92
C LEU A 34 -15.94 11.33 13.19
N ALA A 35 -16.14 11.00 11.91
CA ALA A 35 -17.29 11.49 11.17
C ALA A 35 -18.60 10.96 11.77
N HIS A 36 -18.64 9.69 12.15
CA HIS A 36 -19.81 9.09 12.80
C HIS A 36 -20.10 9.71 14.17
N GLU A 37 -19.08 9.90 15.01
CA GLU A 37 -19.20 10.54 16.33
C GLU A 37 -19.73 11.98 16.20
N ARG A 38 -19.22 12.75 15.23
CA ARG A 38 -19.75 14.08 14.93
C ARG A 38 -21.23 14.05 14.53
N HIS A 39 -21.64 13.11 13.68
CA HIS A 39 -23.04 12.97 13.28
C HIS A 39 -23.93 12.63 14.48
N GLN A 40 -23.53 11.68 15.32
CA GLN A 40 -24.28 11.32 16.53
C GLN A 40 -24.48 12.49 17.49
N LEU A 41 -23.44 13.32 17.70
CA LEU A 41 -23.56 14.51 18.56
C LEU A 41 -24.49 15.58 17.98
N LEU A 42 -24.52 15.73 16.65
CA LEU A 42 -25.45 16.64 15.99
C LEU A 42 -26.90 16.14 16.11
N ASP A 43 -27.14 14.83 15.95
CA ASP A 43 -28.46 14.22 16.11
C ASP A 43 -28.97 14.39 17.56
N GLN A 44 -28.11 14.14 18.57
CA GLN A 44 -28.44 14.36 19.98
C GLN A 44 -28.80 15.82 20.30
N LEU A 45 -28.15 16.78 19.64
CA LEU A 45 -28.43 18.20 19.85
C LEU A 45 -29.80 18.61 19.31
N ASP A 46 -30.25 17.98 18.22
CA ASP A 46 -31.57 18.22 17.62
C ASP A 46 -32.71 17.65 18.49
N ASP A 47 -32.53 16.43 19.00
CA ASP A 47 -33.51 15.75 19.87
C ASP A 47 -33.83 16.55 21.15
N HIS A 48 -32.83 17.16 21.79
CA HIS A 48 -33.00 17.87 23.06
C HIS A 48 -33.52 19.32 22.93
N ALA A 49 -33.72 19.84 21.72
CA ALA A 49 -34.14 21.23 21.51
C ALA A 49 -35.57 21.55 21.97
N HIS A 50 -36.41 20.54 22.25
CA HIS A 50 -37.86 20.66 22.39
C HIS A 50 -38.40 20.57 23.83
N GLU A 51 -37.56 20.33 24.84
CA GLU A 51 -38.02 19.92 26.19
C GLU A 51 -38.00 21.00 27.28
N ALA A 52 -37.31 22.13 27.10
CA ALA A 52 -37.18 23.14 28.16
C ALA A 52 -38.39 24.09 28.23
N ARG A 53 -39.15 24.04 29.33
CA ARG A 53 -40.34 24.89 29.58
C ARG A 53 -40.20 25.87 30.75
N ASP A 54 -39.12 25.78 31.54
CA ASP A 54 -38.86 26.60 32.72
C ASP A 54 -37.47 27.27 32.68
N VAL A 55 -37.27 28.31 33.50
CA VAL A 55 -36.03 29.12 33.51
C VAL A 55 -34.79 28.27 33.88
N ARG A 56 -34.93 27.31 34.81
CA ARG A 56 -33.85 26.38 35.16
C ARG A 56 -33.51 25.44 34.00
N GLY A 57 -34.51 24.91 33.30
CA GLY A 57 -34.33 24.11 32.09
C GLY A 57 -33.66 24.89 30.96
N ILE A 58 -34.01 26.17 30.78
CA ILE A 58 -33.35 27.04 29.78
C ILE A 58 -31.86 27.24 30.11
N HIS A 59 -31.49 27.46 31.37
CA HIS A 59 -30.09 27.56 31.78
C HIS A 59 -29.33 26.23 31.59
N ALA A 60 -29.94 25.11 31.97
CA ALA A 60 -29.35 23.79 31.77
C ALA A 60 -29.13 23.48 30.28
N LEU A 61 -30.12 23.76 29.43
CA LEU A 61 -30.03 23.60 27.98
C LEU A 61 -28.96 24.50 27.37
N SER A 62 -28.84 25.74 27.84
CA SER A 62 -27.81 26.67 27.36
C SER A 62 -26.40 26.20 27.73
N ALA A 63 -26.21 25.67 28.95
CA ALA A 63 -24.94 25.08 29.36
C ALA A 63 -24.60 23.82 28.56
N ALA A 64 -25.59 22.95 28.30
CA ALA A 64 -25.41 21.77 27.45
C ALA A 64 -24.98 22.15 26.03
N ARG A 65 -25.66 23.12 25.40
CA ARG A 65 -25.31 23.63 24.05
C ARG A 65 -23.91 24.24 23.99
N ALA A 66 -23.51 25.00 25.01
CA ALA A 66 -22.16 25.55 25.10
C ALA A 66 -21.10 24.45 25.17
N SER A 67 -21.34 23.41 25.98
CA SER A 67 -20.47 22.23 26.08
C SER A 67 -20.36 21.47 24.74
N THR A 68 -21.50 21.15 24.12
CA THR A 68 -21.56 20.45 22.83
C THR A 68 -20.88 21.25 21.71
N SER A 69 -21.01 22.58 21.71
CA SER A 69 -20.33 23.45 20.73
C SER A 69 -18.80 23.35 20.84
N GLY A 70 -18.28 23.28 22.07
CA GLY A 70 -16.86 23.03 22.31
C GLY A 70 -16.41 21.66 21.79
N MET A 71 -17.17 20.60 22.11
CA MET A 71 -16.89 19.24 21.63
C MET A 71 -16.92 19.13 20.10
N LEU A 72 -17.85 19.82 19.43
CA LEU A 72 -17.92 19.86 17.97
C LEU A 72 -16.71 20.57 17.35
N ALA A 73 -16.23 21.65 17.97
CA ALA A 73 -15.01 22.34 17.53
C ALA A 73 -13.77 21.44 17.69
N ASP A 74 -13.67 20.71 18.80
CA ASP A 74 -12.58 19.75 19.02
C ASP A 74 -12.61 18.61 17.99
N LEU A 75 -13.79 18.06 17.70
CA LEU A 75 -13.97 17.03 16.67
C LEU A 75 -13.64 17.54 15.26
N GLU A 76 -13.94 18.79 14.96
CA GLU A 76 -13.55 19.41 13.69
C GLU A 76 -12.03 19.54 13.56
N ALA A 77 -11.34 20.02 14.60
CA ALA A 77 -9.89 20.09 14.64
C ALA A 77 -9.24 18.69 14.51
N LEU A 78 -9.82 17.69 15.18
CA LEU A 78 -9.37 16.31 15.09
C LEU A 78 -9.63 15.71 13.70
N SER A 79 -10.77 16.03 13.06
CA SER A 79 -11.10 15.61 11.70
C SER A 79 -10.10 16.17 10.67
N LEU A 80 -9.73 17.45 10.78
CA LEU A 80 -8.71 18.05 9.91
C LEU A 80 -7.36 17.34 10.05
N THR A 81 -6.95 17.07 11.28
CA THR A 81 -5.72 16.31 11.57
C THR A 81 -5.79 14.91 10.96
N GLN A 82 -6.93 14.22 11.13
CA GLN A 82 -7.10 12.87 10.62
C GLN A 82 -7.13 12.82 9.09
N ARG A 83 -7.70 13.82 8.41
CA ARG A 83 -7.65 13.94 6.95
C ARG A 83 -6.21 14.06 6.44
N ARG A 84 -5.38 14.86 7.11
CA ARG A 84 -3.94 14.94 6.80
C ARG A 84 -3.25 13.59 6.96
N LEU A 85 -3.51 12.88 8.06
CA LEU A 85 -2.94 11.55 8.31
C LEU A 85 -3.38 10.51 7.27
N VAL A 86 -4.63 10.58 6.80
CA VAL A 86 -5.11 9.73 5.70
C VAL A 86 -4.34 10.04 4.42
N ALA A 87 -4.18 11.31 4.05
CA ALA A 87 -3.44 11.70 2.86
C ALA A 87 -1.98 11.21 2.92
N GLU A 88 -1.31 11.40 4.07
CA GLU A 88 0.06 10.93 4.30
C GLU A 88 0.17 9.40 4.20
N ALA A 89 -0.77 8.66 4.77
CA ALA A 89 -0.78 7.20 4.71
C ALA A 89 -1.04 6.68 3.28
N GLU A 90 -1.90 7.37 2.52
CA GLU A 90 -2.12 7.06 1.11
C GLU A 90 -0.89 7.32 0.25
N ASP A 91 -0.19 8.44 0.47
CA ASP A 91 1.08 8.74 -0.20
C ASP A 91 2.15 7.69 0.12
N ALA A 92 2.28 7.32 1.39
CA ALA A 92 3.22 6.27 1.82
C ALA A 92 2.90 4.92 1.17
N HIS A 93 1.61 4.54 1.08
CA HIS A 93 1.21 3.32 0.39
C HIS A 93 1.48 3.40 -1.12
N ARG A 94 1.18 4.53 -1.78
CA ARG A 94 1.51 4.74 -3.19
C ARG A 94 3.01 4.59 -3.47
N GLU A 95 3.84 5.14 -2.60
CA GLU A 95 5.30 5.03 -2.75
C GLU A 95 5.78 3.59 -2.55
N ALA A 96 5.32 2.91 -1.51
CA ALA A 96 5.66 1.50 -1.29
C ALA A 96 5.25 0.60 -2.47
N ARG A 97 4.07 0.85 -3.07
CA ARG A 97 3.61 0.18 -4.30
C ARG A 97 4.55 0.41 -5.48
N ARG A 98 5.04 1.64 -5.64
CA ARG A 98 5.99 1.98 -6.72
C ARG A 98 7.32 1.24 -6.54
N GLU A 99 7.84 1.19 -5.32
CA GLU A 99 9.06 0.46 -5.01
C GLU A 99 8.94 -1.04 -5.27
N VAL A 100 7.81 -1.67 -4.91
CA VAL A 100 7.55 -3.09 -5.19
C VAL A 100 7.55 -3.33 -6.70
N ARG A 101 6.79 -2.55 -7.46
CA ARG A 101 6.71 -2.67 -8.94
C ARG A 101 8.07 -2.52 -9.61
N ALA A 102 8.93 -1.62 -9.10
CA ALA A 102 10.27 -1.45 -9.62
C ALA A 102 11.12 -2.72 -9.46
N VAL A 103 11.00 -3.42 -8.32
CA VAL A 103 11.71 -4.68 -8.07
C VAL A 103 11.12 -5.83 -8.87
N GLU A 104 9.80 -5.92 -8.99
CA GLU A 104 9.12 -6.93 -9.84
C GLU A 104 9.61 -6.86 -11.28
N LYS A 105 9.70 -5.64 -11.85
CA LYS A 105 10.22 -5.45 -13.20
C LYS A 105 11.69 -5.88 -13.35
N LEU A 106 12.50 -5.68 -12.31
CA LEU A 106 13.90 -6.14 -12.30
C LEU A 106 13.99 -7.66 -12.24
N GLU A 107 13.13 -8.31 -11.45
CA GLU A 107 13.04 -9.76 -11.37
C GLU A 107 12.61 -10.38 -12.71
N GLU A 108 11.58 -9.81 -13.36
CA GLU A 108 11.14 -10.23 -14.70
C GLU A 108 12.28 -10.15 -15.72
N LYS A 109 12.95 -8.99 -15.79
CA LYS A 109 14.08 -8.78 -16.70
C LYS A 109 15.24 -9.73 -16.42
N HIS A 110 15.51 -10.01 -15.14
CA HIS A 110 16.55 -10.96 -14.77
C HIS A 110 16.20 -12.37 -15.26
N GLY A 111 14.96 -12.83 -15.06
CA GLY A 111 14.52 -14.13 -15.57
C GLY A 111 14.54 -14.21 -17.10
N GLU A 112 14.26 -13.12 -17.82
CA GLU A 112 14.45 -13.06 -19.28
C GLU A 112 15.92 -13.24 -19.68
N GLN A 113 16.83 -12.55 -19.00
CA GLN A 113 18.27 -12.63 -19.27
C GLN A 113 18.84 -14.02 -18.95
N GLU A 114 18.37 -14.67 -17.88
CA GLU A 114 18.79 -16.03 -17.53
C GLU A 114 18.34 -17.03 -18.59
N ARG A 115 17.08 -16.96 -19.05
CA ARG A 115 16.56 -17.81 -20.14
C ARG A 115 17.33 -17.58 -21.44
N GLU A 116 17.66 -16.34 -21.77
CA GLU A 116 18.45 -16.04 -22.97
C GLU A 116 19.87 -16.60 -22.86
N ALA A 117 20.50 -16.51 -21.69
CA ALA A 117 21.82 -17.09 -21.45
C ALA A 117 21.81 -18.62 -21.56
N GLU A 118 20.76 -19.27 -21.04
CA GLU A 118 20.55 -20.72 -21.16
C GLU A 118 20.42 -21.14 -22.64
N LEU A 119 19.54 -20.49 -23.40
CA LEU A 119 19.36 -20.77 -24.85
C LEU A 119 20.65 -20.55 -25.65
N ARG A 120 21.42 -19.50 -25.36
CA ARG A 120 22.73 -19.28 -26.01
C ARG A 120 23.73 -20.38 -25.65
N GLY A 121 23.71 -20.84 -24.40
CA GLY A 121 24.54 -21.96 -23.94
C GLY A 121 24.20 -23.25 -24.67
N GLU A 122 22.92 -23.59 -24.76
CA GLU A 122 22.43 -24.74 -25.53
C GLU A 122 22.83 -24.66 -27.01
N GLN A 123 22.65 -23.50 -27.64
CA GLN A 123 23.01 -23.30 -29.04
C GLN A 123 24.51 -23.48 -29.27
N THR A 124 25.36 -22.99 -28.35
CA THR A 124 26.81 -23.18 -28.42
C THR A 124 27.17 -24.66 -28.42
N ILE A 125 26.52 -25.46 -27.56
CA ILE A 125 26.72 -26.92 -27.52
C ILE A 125 26.28 -27.58 -28.83
N LEU A 126 25.14 -27.19 -29.40
CA LEU A 126 24.65 -27.72 -30.68
C LEU A 126 25.61 -27.39 -31.83
N ASP A 127 26.13 -26.17 -31.86
CA ASP A 127 27.08 -25.72 -32.88
C ASP A 127 28.40 -26.50 -32.79
N GLU A 128 28.90 -26.74 -31.58
CA GLU A 128 30.07 -27.60 -31.35
C GLU A 128 29.85 -29.03 -31.83
N LEU A 129 28.70 -29.64 -31.51
CA LEU A 129 28.37 -30.99 -31.96
C LEU A 129 28.28 -31.06 -33.49
N ALA A 130 27.66 -30.06 -34.13
CA ALA A 130 27.55 -29.97 -35.58
C ALA A 130 28.92 -29.77 -36.25
N ALA A 131 29.81 -28.98 -35.66
CA ALA A 131 31.18 -28.80 -36.15
C ALA A 131 31.98 -30.12 -36.06
N ARG A 132 31.91 -30.83 -34.93
CA ARG A 132 32.56 -32.14 -34.73
C ARG A 132 32.01 -33.21 -35.66
N ALA A 133 30.71 -33.21 -35.94
CA ALA A 133 30.09 -34.14 -36.90
C ALA A 133 30.59 -33.88 -38.34
N ARG A 134 30.65 -32.61 -38.76
CA ARG A 134 31.18 -32.22 -40.07
C ARG A 134 32.64 -32.62 -40.27
N LEU A 135 33.49 -32.40 -39.27
CA LEU A 135 34.90 -32.80 -39.31
C LEU A 135 35.05 -34.32 -39.53
N ARG A 136 34.26 -35.14 -38.82
CA ARG A 136 34.29 -36.60 -38.96
C ARG A 136 33.86 -37.07 -40.35
N LEU A 137 32.83 -36.45 -40.93
CA LEU A 137 32.38 -36.76 -42.29
C LEU A 137 33.44 -36.44 -43.34
N GLN A 138 34.17 -35.33 -43.16
CA GLN A 138 35.26 -34.96 -44.07
C GLN A 138 36.44 -35.92 -43.99
N GLN A 139 36.79 -36.39 -42.78
CA GLN A 139 37.88 -37.36 -42.58
C GLN A 139 37.56 -38.73 -43.21
N GLY A 140 36.31 -39.20 -43.10
CA GLY A 140 35.88 -40.45 -43.73
C GLY A 140 35.67 -40.39 -45.25
N ALA A 141 35.68 -39.19 -45.85
CA ALA A 141 35.62 -39.01 -47.30
C ALA A 141 37.02 -38.89 -47.95
N THR A 142 38.07 -38.75 -47.15
CA THR A 142 39.46 -38.67 -47.58
C THR A 142 40.23 -39.99 -47.44
N GLU A 143 39.60 -41.03 -46.88
CA GLU A 143 40.06 -42.42 -46.90
C GLU A 143 39.41 -43.19 -48.06
#